data_AF-V9HLD2-F1
#
_entry.id   AF-V9HLD2-F1
#
_cell.length_a   1.000
_cell.length_b   1.000
_cell.length_c   1.000
_cell.angle_alpha   90.00
_cell.angle_beta   90.00
_cell.angle_gamma   90.00
#
_symmetry.space_group_name_H-M   'P 1'
#
loop_
_entity.id
_entity.type
_entity.pdbx_description
1 polymer ?
#
loop_
_entity_poly.entity_id
_entity_poly.type
_entity_poly.pdbx_seq_one_letter_code
_entity_poly.pdbx_strand_id
1 'polypeptide(L)'
;MKKKYRKKLLNSDRKYKVYTFFLLLSIILSALPFFKTKILSLPFAAPIYWGLIICIIYFCIPAINMPNKNFINGSLLGYAVSGAIIFVALEFLSAVFMKKLEASPYDISIIGILLNILNIFSQLVAKEMIRAYAFATAYKTMKYRRIAIVITTLIMILTDINFAKLHTISQDRDLFIYCIKNVAPLITKNVLMSTFVFYGGILPSIVYIGIIELFQKCFPVLPELPWIVEGAIGIAFPSMYMTYIMDRSNNQGKTVVSQKENILYLISLFSATMFSWFCVGVFPVYPSVILTGSMEPLIYPGDVVLIEKMKEEKDIYNLSKGDIINFKREDITITHRIKEVITDEAGNKSFETKGDNNKTADGIIVQPNDVKGIIVKVVPKVGLPVLILKEQDEVPEGVVDEK
;
A
#
# COMPACT_ATOMS: atom_id res chain seq x y z
N MET A 1 50.57 -19.05 -18.12
CA MET A 1 49.63 -19.15 -16.96
C MET A 1 48.43 -18.18 -17.00
N LYS A 2 48.59 -16.86 -17.23
CA LYS A 2 47.48 -15.87 -17.21
C LYS A 2 46.29 -16.18 -18.15
N LYS A 3 46.51 -16.70 -19.36
CA LYS A 3 45.44 -16.98 -20.35
C LYS A 3 44.52 -18.15 -19.94
N LYS A 4 45.08 -19.22 -19.34
CA LYS A 4 44.33 -20.39 -18.83
C LYS A 4 43.53 -20.03 -17.57
N TYR A 5 44.09 -19.21 -16.69
CA TYR A 5 43.41 -18.69 -15.51
C TYR A 5 42.24 -17.76 -15.88
N ARG A 6 42.47 -16.82 -16.81
CA ARG A 6 41.41 -15.93 -17.33
C ARG A 6 40.27 -16.69 -18.01
N LYS A 7 40.57 -17.77 -18.75
CA LYS A 7 39.57 -18.66 -19.36
C LYS A 7 38.75 -19.43 -18.30
N LYS A 8 39.37 -19.86 -17.19
CA LYS A 8 38.69 -20.54 -16.07
C LYS A 8 37.73 -19.59 -15.32
N LEU A 9 38.14 -18.35 -15.07
CA LEU A 9 37.28 -17.30 -14.49
C LEU A 9 36.09 -16.98 -15.41
N LEU A 10 36.33 -16.69 -16.70
CA LEU A 10 35.27 -16.42 -17.68
C LEU A 10 34.26 -17.57 -17.78
N ASN A 11 34.72 -18.83 -17.71
CA ASN A 11 33.84 -19.98 -17.75
C ASN A 11 33.01 -20.12 -16.47
N SER A 12 33.57 -19.77 -15.31
CA SER A 12 32.83 -19.71 -14.04
C SER A 12 31.77 -18.61 -14.06
N ASP A 13 32.11 -17.43 -14.58
CA ASP A 13 31.19 -16.28 -14.67
C ASP A 13 30.00 -16.58 -15.59
N ARG A 14 30.24 -17.29 -16.71
CA ARG A 14 29.18 -17.74 -17.60
C ARG A 14 28.23 -18.71 -16.91
N LYS A 15 28.74 -19.65 -16.09
CA LYS A 15 27.91 -20.60 -15.35
C LYS A 15 26.96 -19.91 -14.36
N TYR A 16 27.46 -18.95 -13.57
CA TYR A 16 26.63 -18.19 -12.63
C TYR A 16 25.47 -17.47 -13.32
N LYS A 17 25.73 -16.84 -14.47
CA LYS A 17 24.67 -16.19 -15.28
C LYS A 17 23.62 -17.17 -15.77
N VAL A 18 24.02 -18.37 -16.19
CA VAL A 18 23.10 -19.42 -16.64
C VAL A 18 22.23 -19.90 -15.48
N TYR A 19 22.80 -20.16 -14.31
CA TYR A 19 22.03 -20.55 -13.12
C TYR A 19 21.04 -19.44 -12.72
N THR A 20 21.48 -18.17 -12.66
CA THR A 20 20.59 -17.04 -12.36
C THR A 20 19.44 -16.94 -13.38
N PHE A 21 19.72 -17.14 -14.67
CA PHE A 21 18.67 -17.12 -15.69
C PHE A 21 17.60 -18.19 -15.44
N PHE A 22 17.99 -19.45 -15.19
CA PHE A 22 17.03 -20.52 -14.91
C PHE A 22 16.27 -20.32 -13.59
N LEU A 23 16.91 -19.78 -12.56
CA LEU A 23 16.25 -19.44 -11.30
C LEU A 23 15.24 -18.30 -11.47
N LEU A 24 15.53 -17.28 -12.28
CA LEU A 24 14.55 -16.23 -12.56
C LEU A 24 13.41 -16.77 -13.43
N LEU A 25 13.71 -17.66 -14.38
CA LEU A 25 12.71 -18.32 -15.21
C LEU A 25 11.75 -19.18 -14.38
N SER A 26 12.23 -19.86 -13.33
CA SER A 26 11.34 -20.64 -12.45
C SER A 26 10.35 -19.73 -11.71
N ILE A 27 10.78 -18.58 -11.20
CA ILE A 27 9.84 -17.61 -10.60
C ILE A 27 8.81 -17.14 -11.63
N ILE A 28 9.24 -16.78 -12.85
CA ILE A 28 8.32 -16.35 -13.91
C ILE A 28 7.29 -17.44 -14.23
N LEU A 29 7.73 -18.70 -14.33
CA LEU A 29 6.85 -19.85 -14.56
C LEU A 29 5.79 -19.97 -13.45
N SER A 30 6.19 -19.78 -12.19
CA SER A 30 5.27 -19.82 -11.05
C SER A 30 4.18 -18.74 -11.08
N ALA A 31 4.43 -17.63 -11.78
CA ALA A 31 3.50 -16.50 -11.89
C ALA A 31 2.52 -16.62 -13.07
N LEU A 32 2.77 -17.55 -14.02
CA LEU A 32 1.87 -17.73 -15.17
C LEU A 32 0.48 -18.17 -14.70
N PRO A 33 -0.62 -17.55 -15.20
CA PRO A 33 -1.97 -17.84 -14.72
C PRO A 33 -2.32 -19.33 -14.76
N PHE A 34 -2.02 -20.01 -15.87
CA PHE A 34 -2.24 -21.45 -16.02
C PHE A 34 -1.51 -22.27 -14.95
N PHE A 35 -0.23 -21.97 -14.72
CA PHE A 35 0.59 -22.70 -13.77
C PHE A 35 0.12 -22.44 -12.33
N LYS A 36 -0.19 -21.19 -12.00
CA LYS A 36 -0.66 -20.78 -10.69
C LYS A 36 -2.02 -21.38 -10.33
N THR A 37 -3.00 -21.34 -11.25
CA THR A 37 -4.38 -21.76 -10.95
C THR A 37 -4.64 -23.26 -11.14
N LYS A 38 -3.90 -23.95 -12.01
CA LYS A 38 -4.10 -25.39 -12.23
C LYS A 38 -3.12 -26.30 -11.49
N ILE A 39 -1.88 -25.82 -11.26
CA ILE A 39 -0.82 -26.66 -10.69
C ILE A 39 -0.56 -26.25 -9.24
N LEU A 40 -0.21 -24.99 -9.00
CA LEU A 40 0.15 -24.54 -7.65
C LEU A 40 -1.02 -24.45 -6.68
N SER A 41 -2.26 -24.47 -7.17
CA SER A 41 -3.48 -24.52 -6.37
C SER A 41 -3.76 -25.91 -5.79
N LEU A 42 -3.13 -26.96 -6.31
CA LEU A 42 -3.27 -28.32 -5.79
C LEU A 42 -2.66 -28.43 -4.39
N PRO A 43 -3.25 -29.22 -3.48
CA PRO A 43 -2.70 -29.42 -2.14
C PRO A 43 -1.23 -29.85 -2.21
N PHE A 44 -0.38 -29.22 -1.40
CA PHE A 44 1.06 -29.47 -1.30
C PHE A 44 1.91 -29.22 -2.56
N ALA A 45 1.32 -28.94 -3.72
CA ALA A 45 2.06 -28.71 -4.96
C ALA A 45 2.97 -27.48 -4.87
N ALA A 46 2.48 -26.38 -4.31
CA ALA A 46 3.28 -25.17 -4.11
C ALA A 46 4.49 -25.39 -3.16
N PRO A 47 4.32 -25.97 -1.95
CA PRO A 47 5.45 -26.28 -1.07
C PRO A 47 6.49 -27.20 -1.70
N ILE A 48 6.05 -28.21 -2.46
CA ILE A 48 6.95 -29.13 -3.16
C ILE A 48 7.73 -28.38 -4.24
N TYR A 49 7.04 -27.59 -5.07
CA TYR A 49 7.66 -26.81 -6.13
C TYR A 49 8.76 -25.88 -5.60
N TRP A 50 8.45 -25.10 -4.56
CA TRP A 50 9.41 -24.16 -3.97
C TRP A 50 10.49 -24.89 -3.16
N GLY A 51 10.14 -25.98 -2.46
CA GLY A 51 11.10 -26.85 -1.77
C GLY A 51 12.14 -27.45 -2.70
N LEU A 52 11.74 -27.90 -3.90
CA LEU A 52 12.67 -28.38 -4.93
C LEU A 52 13.63 -27.28 -5.38
N ILE A 53 13.16 -26.04 -5.55
CA ILE A 53 14.04 -24.92 -5.90
C ILE A 53 15.04 -24.64 -4.76
N ILE A 54 14.60 -24.64 -3.51
CA ILE A 54 15.49 -24.50 -2.33
C ILE A 54 16.55 -25.60 -2.35
N CYS A 55 16.17 -26.85 -2.55
CA CYS A 55 17.09 -27.99 -2.65
C CYS A 55 18.09 -27.81 -3.81
N ILE A 56 17.64 -27.38 -4.99
CA ILE A 56 18.51 -27.14 -6.14
C ILE A 56 19.55 -26.05 -5.82
N ILE A 57 19.12 -24.93 -5.23
CA ILE A 57 20.04 -23.83 -4.87
C ILE A 57 21.07 -24.29 -3.84
N TYR A 58 20.65 -25.08 -2.84
CA TYR A 58 21.52 -25.51 -1.75
C TYR A 58 22.49 -26.63 -2.16
N PHE A 59 22.02 -27.65 -2.89
CA PHE A 59 22.80 -28.85 -3.18
C PHE A 59 23.42 -28.89 -4.58
N CYS A 60 22.77 -28.29 -5.59
CA CYS A 60 23.17 -28.46 -6.99
C CYS A 60 23.94 -27.26 -7.57
N ILE A 61 23.72 -26.06 -7.05
CA ILE A 61 24.27 -24.82 -7.59
C ILE A 61 25.48 -24.36 -6.75
N PRO A 62 26.61 -23.95 -7.36
CA PRO A 62 27.75 -23.47 -6.61
C PRO A 62 27.42 -22.17 -5.85
N ALA A 63 27.77 -22.15 -4.57
CA ALA A 63 27.59 -20.99 -3.71
C ALA A 63 28.31 -19.75 -4.29
N ILE A 64 27.65 -18.60 -4.16
CA ILE A 64 28.18 -17.30 -4.56
C ILE A 64 27.93 -16.30 -3.44
N ASN A 65 29.03 -15.78 -2.90
CA ASN A 65 28.95 -14.83 -1.80
C ASN A 65 28.93 -13.40 -2.35
N MET A 66 28.04 -12.58 -1.81
CA MET A 66 28.10 -11.14 -2.02
C MET A 66 29.32 -10.60 -1.26
N PRO A 67 30.13 -9.70 -1.84
CA PRO A 67 31.40 -9.29 -1.23
C PRO A 67 31.25 -8.39 0.01
N ASN A 68 30.04 -8.11 0.47
CA ASN A 68 29.84 -7.29 1.66
C ASN A 68 30.07 -8.14 2.93
N LYS A 69 31.12 -7.79 3.68
CA LYS A 69 31.71 -8.64 4.73
C LYS A 69 30.92 -8.74 6.05
N ASN A 70 29.88 -7.93 6.25
CA ASN A 70 29.11 -7.90 7.49
C ASN A 70 27.78 -8.63 7.32
N PHE A 71 27.87 -9.92 6.98
CA PHE A 71 26.74 -10.75 6.54
C PHE A 71 25.71 -11.05 7.65
N ILE A 72 26.02 -10.71 8.91
CA ILE A 72 25.16 -10.91 10.07
C ILE A 72 25.36 -9.72 11.03
N ASN A 73 24.95 -8.52 10.62
CA ASN A 73 24.75 -7.48 11.61
C ASN A 73 23.40 -7.75 12.29
N GLY A 74 23.44 -8.21 13.54
CA GLY A 74 22.23 -8.43 14.36
C GLY A 74 21.31 -7.19 14.41
N SER A 75 21.84 -6.00 14.14
CA SER A 75 21.07 -4.77 13.98
C SER A 75 20.10 -4.79 12.79
N LEU A 76 20.47 -5.33 11.63
CA LEU A 76 19.58 -5.41 10.46
C LEU A 76 18.44 -6.41 10.67
N LEU A 77 18.72 -7.51 11.37
CA LEU A 77 17.70 -8.45 11.79
C LEU A 77 16.72 -7.79 12.78
N GLY A 78 17.24 -7.04 13.75
CA GLY A 78 16.41 -6.23 14.65
C GLY A 78 15.54 -5.21 13.90
N TYR A 79 16.08 -4.57 12.85
CA TYR A 79 15.30 -3.69 11.98
C TYR A 79 14.23 -4.43 11.18
N ALA A 80 14.49 -5.64 10.70
CA ALA A 80 13.46 -6.44 10.04
C ALA A 80 12.30 -6.77 11.00
N VAL A 81 12.60 -7.23 12.21
CA VAL A 81 11.59 -7.55 13.23
C VAL A 81 10.79 -6.31 13.61
N SER A 82 11.45 -5.23 14.01
CA SER A 82 10.78 -3.99 14.39
C SER A 82 9.99 -3.38 13.25
N GLY A 83 10.52 -3.41 12.03
CA GLY A 83 9.81 -2.92 10.85
C GLY A 83 8.52 -3.67 10.58
N ALA A 84 8.54 -5.00 10.68
CA ALA A 84 7.34 -5.81 10.50
C ALA A 84 6.30 -5.57 11.60
N ILE A 85 6.74 -5.48 12.85
CA ILE A 85 5.84 -5.18 13.99
C ILE A 85 5.20 -3.80 13.82
N ILE A 86 6.00 -2.78 13.45
CA ILE A 86 5.46 -1.42 13.23
C ILE A 86 4.46 -1.44 12.08
N PHE A 87 4.77 -2.10 10.96
CA PHE A 87 3.85 -2.20 9.82
C PHE A 87 2.51 -2.84 10.21
N VAL A 88 2.55 -4.00 10.87
CA VAL A 88 1.36 -4.69 11.37
C VAL A 88 0.59 -3.83 12.37
N ALA A 89 1.30 -3.16 13.29
CA ALA A 89 0.66 -2.26 14.26
C ALA A 89 -0.02 -1.07 13.59
N LEU A 90 0.60 -0.47 12.57
CA LEU A 90 -0.03 0.62 11.81
C LEU A 90 -1.32 0.16 11.15
N GLU A 91 -1.34 -0.99 10.48
CA GLU A 91 -2.55 -1.52 9.85
C GLU A 91 -3.62 -1.88 10.90
N PHE A 92 -3.24 -2.64 11.92
CA PHE A 92 -4.16 -3.15 12.93
C PHE A 92 -4.75 -2.05 13.81
N LEU A 93 -3.93 -1.11 14.30
CA LEU A 93 -4.42 0.02 15.09
C LEU A 93 -5.32 0.94 14.25
N SER A 94 -4.98 1.17 12.98
CA SER A 94 -5.87 1.92 12.06
C SER A 94 -7.25 1.26 12.03
N ALA A 95 -7.29 -0.06 11.86
CA ALA A 95 -8.54 -0.81 11.78
C ALA A 95 -9.34 -0.76 13.09
N VAL A 96 -8.66 -0.87 14.24
CA VAL A 96 -9.29 -0.72 15.56
C VAL A 96 -9.95 0.65 15.71
N PHE A 97 -9.24 1.74 15.39
CA PHE A 97 -9.80 3.10 15.49
C PHE A 97 -10.97 3.32 14.54
N MET A 98 -10.93 2.69 13.36
CA MET A 98 -12.00 2.77 12.36
C MET A 98 -13.14 1.78 12.62
N LYS A 99 -13.03 0.91 13.64
CA LYS A 99 -13.95 -0.21 13.91
C LYS A 99 -14.13 -1.13 12.69
N LYS A 100 -13.05 -1.36 11.93
CA LYS A 100 -13.03 -2.19 10.72
C LYS A 100 -12.15 -3.42 10.89
N LEU A 101 -12.53 -4.28 11.81
CA LEU A 101 -11.90 -5.58 12.04
C LEU A 101 -12.84 -6.67 11.53
N GLU A 102 -12.29 -7.59 10.73
CA GLU A 102 -13.03 -8.72 10.18
C GLU A 102 -12.40 -10.05 10.59
N ALA A 103 -13.22 -11.12 10.56
CA ALA A 103 -12.71 -12.46 10.76
C ALA A 103 -11.79 -12.87 9.59
N SER A 104 -10.73 -13.60 9.89
CA SER A 104 -9.80 -14.07 8.87
C SER A 104 -10.49 -15.00 7.87
N PRO A 105 -10.24 -14.83 6.55
CA PRO A 105 -10.78 -15.73 5.53
C PRO A 105 -10.00 -17.05 5.43
N TYR A 106 -8.91 -17.19 6.19
CA TYR A 106 -8.06 -18.37 6.19
C TYR A 106 -8.51 -19.41 7.23
N ASP A 107 -8.18 -20.68 7.01
CA ASP A 107 -8.41 -21.73 8.00
C ASP A 107 -7.48 -21.54 9.21
N ILE A 108 -8.06 -21.19 10.36
CA ILE A 108 -7.38 -20.95 11.64
C ILE A 108 -7.28 -22.24 12.48
N SER A 109 -7.74 -23.39 11.96
CA SER A 109 -7.49 -24.68 12.62
C SER A 109 -5.98 -24.93 12.75
N ILE A 110 -5.56 -25.78 13.69
CA ILE A 110 -4.13 -26.09 13.88
C ILE A 110 -3.50 -26.62 12.57
N ILE A 111 -4.24 -27.44 11.84
CA ILE A 111 -3.81 -27.98 10.54
C ILE A 111 -3.79 -26.87 9.48
N GLY A 112 -4.83 -26.04 9.42
CA GLY A 112 -4.90 -24.88 8.52
C GLY A 112 -3.72 -23.92 8.71
N ILE A 113 -3.41 -23.57 9.96
CA ILE A 113 -2.25 -22.74 10.32
C ILE A 113 -0.95 -23.40 9.86
N LEU A 114 -0.76 -24.70 10.12
CA LEU A 114 0.45 -25.41 9.70
C LEU A 114 0.63 -25.39 8.18
N LEU A 115 -0.46 -25.60 7.43
CA LEU A 115 -0.46 -25.55 5.97
C LEU A 115 -0.19 -24.13 5.45
N ASN A 116 -0.74 -23.10 6.09
CA ASN A 116 -0.48 -21.71 5.76
C ASN A 116 1.00 -21.37 5.98
N ILE A 117 1.57 -21.75 7.13
CA ILE A 117 3.00 -21.58 7.44
C ILE A 117 3.86 -22.26 6.38
N LEU A 118 3.56 -23.52 6.04
CA LEU A 118 4.31 -24.27 5.04
C LEU A 118 4.26 -23.60 3.66
N ASN A 119 3.09 -23.15 3.23
CA ASN A 119 2.91 -22.43 1.96
C ASN A 119 3.68 -21.09 1.94
N ILE A 120 3.58 -20.30 3.01
CA ILE A 120 4.27 -19.01 3.14
C ILE A 120 5.79 -19.20 3.07
N PHE A 121 6.35 -20.01 3.98
CA PHE A 121 7.79 -20.08 4.13
C PHE A 121 8.48 -20.77 2.96
N SER A 122 7.87 -21.80 2.37
CA SER A 122 8.45 -22.46 1.20
C SER A 122 8.62 -21.47 0.04
N GLN A 123 7.57 -20.74 -0.31
CA GLN A 123 7.62 -19.72 -1.36
C GLN A 123 8.56 -18.57 -1.01
N LEU A 124 8.43 -18.01 0.20
CA LEU A 124 9.21 -16.86 0.64
C LEU A 124 10.71 -17.17 0.61
N VAL A 125 11.15 -18.25 1.26
CA VAL A 125 12.56 -18.63 1.33
C VAL A 125 13.13 -18.84 -0.08
N ALA A 126 12.40 -19.54 -0.96
CA ALA A 126 12.84 -19.76 -2.32
C ALA A 126 13.02 -18.46 -3.11
N LYS A 127 12.04 -17.54 -3.08
CA LYS A 127 12.13 -16.24 -3.78
C LYS A 127 13.29 -15.40 -3.24
N GLU A 128 13.52 -15.38 -1.93
CA GLU A 128 14.64 -14.65 -1.32
C GLU A 128 15.99 -15.25 -1.68
N MET A 129 16.12 -16.58 -1.71
CA MET A 129 17.34 -17.26 -2.16
C MET A 129 17.66 -16.95 -3.62
N ILE A 130 16.65 -16.95 -4.50
CA ILE A 130 16.81 -16.59 -5.91
C ILE A 130 17.23 -15.12 -6.04
N ARG A 131 16.61 -14.20 -5.28
CA ARG A 131 16.98 -12.79 -5.26
C ARG A 131 18.44 -12.60 -4.85
N ALA A 132 18.85 -13.22 -3.74
CA ALA A 132 20.24 -13.15 -3.25
C ALA A 132 21.24 -13.71 -4.27
N TYR A 133 20.91 -14.86 -4.89
CA TYR A 133 21.76 -15.46 -5.91
C TYR A 133 21.89 -14.56 -7.14
N ALA A 134 20.79 -13.99 -7.63
CA ALA A 134 20.79 -13.06 -8.76
C ALA A 134 21.61 -11.79 -8.47
N PHE A 135 21.49 -11.22 -7.26
CA PHE A 135 22.25 -10.06 -6.84
C PHE A 135 23.75 -10.36 -6.74
N ALA A 136 24.11 -11.49 -6.17
CA ALA A 136 25.50 -11.92 -6.06
C ALA A 136 26.12 -12.18 -7.45
N THR A 137 25.38 -12.80 -8.38
CA THR A 137 25.80 -12.98 -9.78
C THR A 137 25.97 -11.63 -10.49
N ALA A 138 25.02 -10.72 -10.34
CA ALA A 138 25.08 -9.37 -10.91
C ALA A 138 26.32 -8.62 -10.43
N TYR A 139 26.59 -8.65 -9.13
CA TYR A 139 27.73 -7.96 -8.53
C TYR A 139 29.08 -8.55 -8.99
N LYS A 140 29.18 -9.88 -9.07
CA LYS A 140 30.43 -10.59 -9.40
C LYS A 140 30.76 -10.57 -10.89
N THR A 141 29.75 -10.64 -11.76
CA THR A 141 29.96 -11.01 -13.18
C THR A 141 29.48 -9.98 -14.21
N MET A 142 28.74 -8.94 -13.80
CA MET A 142 28.13 -7.98 -14.72
C MET A 142 28.77 -6.59 -14.62
N LYS A 143 29.03 -5.96 -15.77
CA LYS A 143 29.55 -4.58 -15.86
C LYS A 143 28.55 -3.58 -15.26
N TYR A 144 27.28 -3.69 -15.63
CA TYR A 144 26.20 -2.81 -15.17
C TYR A 144 25.44 -3.43 -13.99
N ARG A 145 26.15 -3.72 -12.90
CA ARG A 145 25.61 -4.41 -11.71
C ARG A 145 24.33 -3.79 -11.13
N ARG A 146 24.24 -2.45 -11.05
CA ARG A 146 23.07 -1.75 -10.50
C ARG A 146 21.82 -1.98 -11.35
N ILE A 147 21.98 -1.92 -12.68
CA ILE A 147 20.89 -2.16 -13.63
C ILE A 147 20.38 -3.60 -13.49
N ALA A 148 21.29 -4.58 -13.39
CA ALA A 148 20.91 -5.98 -13.24
C ALA A 148 20.15 -6.27 -11.92
N ILE A 149 20.52 -5.59 -10.83
CA ILE A 149 19.79 -5.65 -9.56
C ILE A 149 18.38 -5.06 -9.73
N VAL A 150 18.25 -3.89 -10.35
CA VAL A 150 16.95 -3.26 -10.63
C VAL A 150 16.08 -4.17 -11.49
N ILE A 151 16.61 -4.75 -12.57
CA ILE A 151 15.89 -5.69 -13.43
C ILE A 151 15.41 -6.91 -12.63
N THR A 152 16.25 -7.45 -11.75
CA THR A 152 15.87 -8.58 -10.88
C THR A 152 14.70 -8.19 -9.97
N THR A 153 14.75 -7.01 -9.35
CA THR A 153 13.66 -6.51 -8.51
C THR A 153 12.38 -6.28 -9.32
N LEU A 154 12.48 -5.75 -10.55
CA LEU A 154 11.33 -5.59 -11.45
C LEU A 154 10.71 -6.93 -11.82
N ILE A 155 11.50 -7.96 -12.11
CA ILE A 155 10.99 -9.32 -12.35
C ILE A 155 10.23 -9.83 -11.12
N MET A 156 10.78 -9.65 -9.91
CA MET A 156 10.11 -10.06 -8.67
C MET A 156 8.77 -9.34 -8.49
N ILE A 157 8.71 -8.03 -8.73
CA ILE A 157 7.48 -7.23 -8.68
C ILE A 157 6.46 -7.78 -9.68
N LEU A 158 6.85 -7.94 -10.95
CA LEU A 158 5.94 -8.44 -11.99
C LEU A 158 5.37 -9.81 -11.64
N THR A 159 6.16 -10.70 -11.04
CA THR A 159 5.69 -12.05 -10.66
C THR A 159 4.67 -12.06 -9.52
N ASP A 160 4.60 -10.99 -8.73
CA ASP A 160 3.66 -10.88 -7.61
C ASP A 160 2.37 -10.12 -7.98
N ILE A 161 2.33 -9.43 -9.12
CA ILE A 161 1.12 -8.75 -9.60
C ILE A 161 0.04 -9.78 -9.96
N ASN A 162 -1.18 -9.55 -9.50
CA ASN A 162 -2.33 -10.37 -9.86
C ASN A 162 -2.92 -9.91 -11.20
N PHE A 163 -2.31 -10.35 -12.30
CA PHE A 163 -2.76 -10.02 -13.67
C PHE A 163 -4.16 -10.54 -14.00
N ALA A 164 -4.61 -11.63 -13.35
CA ALA A 164 -5.97 -12.13 -13.56
C ALA A 164 -7.02 -11.11 -13.09
N LYS A 165 -6.81 -10.54 -11.89
CA LYS A 165 -7.67 -9.45 -11.37
C LYS A 165 -7.56 -8.20 -12.23
N LEU A 166 -6.35 -7.84 -12.69
CA LEU A 166 -6.14 -6.69 -13.58
C LEU A 166 -6.96 -6.81 -14.87
N HIS A 167 -7.02 -8.00 -15.48
CA HIS A 167 -7.77 -8.23 -16.72
C HIS A 167 -9.29 -8.19 -16.54
N THR A 168 -9.79 -8.36 -15.30
CA THR A 168 -11.24 -8.32 -15.02
C THR A 168 -11.74 -6.88 -14.81
N ILE A 169 -10.84 -5.92 -14.58
CA ILE A 169 -11.20 -4.53 -14.32
C ILE A 169 -11.51 -3.83 -15.65
N SER A 170 -12.71 -3.28 -15.75
CA SER A 170 -13.19 -2.54 -16.93
C SER A 170 -13.24 -1.03 -16.76
N GLN A 171 -13.40 -0.53 -15.53
CA GLN A 171 -13.51 0.90 -15.23
C GLN A 171 -12.16 1.51 -14.81
N ASP A 172 -11.88 2.73 -15.27
CA ASP A 172 -10.63 3.45 -14.96
C ASP A 172 -10.48 3.76 -13.47
N ARG A 173 -11.59 4.08 -12.79
CA ARG A 173 -11.63 4.24 -11.34
C ARG A 173 -11.15 2.99 -10.60
N ASP A 174 -11.62 1.83 -11.01
CA ASP A 174 -11.26 0.56 -10.37
C ASP A 174 -9.80 0.17 -10.67
N LEU A 175 -9.30 0.53 -11.85
CA LEU A 175 -7.88 0.38 -12.19
C LEU A 175 -7.03 1.26 -11.27
N PHE A 176 -7.42 2.51 -11.06
CA PHE A 176 -6.74 3.42 -10.13
C PHE A 176 -6.74 2.89 -8.69
N ILE A 177 -7.89 2.41 -8.20
CA ILE A 177 -8.01 1.79 -6.87
C ILE A 177 -7.08 0.58 -6.77
N TYR A 178 -7.05 -0.30 -7.77
CA TYR A 178 -6.15 -1.46 -7.80
C TYR A 178 -4.67 -1.03 -7.81
N CYS A 179 -4.30 0.01 -8.56
CA CYS A 179 -2.94 0.51 -8.60
C CYS A 179 -2.48 1.02 -7.23
N ILE A 180 -3.29 1.83 -6.54
CA ILE A 180 -2.95 2.39 -5.22
C ILE A 180 -3.01 1.33 -4.12
N LYS A 181 -4.02 0.46 -4.15
CA LYS A 181 -4.23 -0.57 -3.12
C LYS A 181 -3.24 -1.73 -3.24
N ASN A 182 -2.94 -2.17 -4.47
CA ASN A 182 -2.21 -3.42 -4.70
C ASN A 182 -0.84 -3.20 -5.34
N VAL A 183 -0.75 -2.46 -6.45
CA VAL A 183 0.49 -2.39 -7.25
C VAL A 183 1.56 -1.53 -6.57
N ALA A 184 1.23 -0.32 -6.14
CA ALA A 184 2.18 0.60 -5.54
C ALA A 184 2.77 0.09 -4.20
N PRO A 185 1.96 -0.42 -3.24
CA PRO A 185 2.49 -1.09 -2.04
C PRO A 185 3.36 -2.31 -2.36
N LEU A 186 3.01 -3.07 -3.39
CA LEU A 186 3.81 -4.22 -3.81
C LEU A 186 5.20 -3.81 -4.31
N ILE A 187 5.28 -2.69 -5.06
CA ILE A 187 6.54 -2.12 -5.55
C ILE A 187 7.42 -1.70 -4.36
N THR A 188 6.90 -0.84 -3.47
CA THR A 188 7.66 -0.32 -2.33
C THR A 188 8.14 -1.45 -1.41
N LYS A 189 7.29 -2.45 -1.15
CA LYS A 189 7.62 -3.66 -0.39
C LYS A 189 8.76 -4.46 -1.05
N ASN A 190 8.69 -4.75 -2.35
CA ASN A 190 9.74 -5.50 -3.05
C ASN A 190 11.09 -4.76 -3.11
N VAL A 191 11.06 -3.43 -3.20
CA VAL A 191 12.28 -2.61 -3.16
C VAL A 191 12.89 -2.61 -1.75
N LEU A 192 12.06 -2.54 -0.69
CA LEU A 192 12.52 -2.73 0.69
C LEU A 192 13.12 -4.13 0.92
N MET A 193 12.48 -5.18 0.43
CA MET A 193 13.02 -6.56 0.49
C MET A 193 14.37 -6.66 -0.23
N SER A 194 14.49 -6.04 -1.40
CA SER A 194 15.75 -5.96 -2.15
C SER A 194 16.84 -5.24 -1.34
N THR A 195 16.47 -4.21 -0.59
CA THR A 195 17.36 -3.47 0.32
C THR A 195 17.85 -4.36 1.46
N PHE A 196 16.95 -5.10 2.11
CA PHE A 196 17.34 -6.08 3.14
C PHE A 196 18.29 -7.14 2.59
N VAL A 197 17.98 -7.74 1.43
CA VAL A 197 18.85 -8.74 0.81
C VAL A 197 20.21 -8.18 0.45
N PHE A 198 20.26 -6.95 -0.06
CA PHE A 198 21.51 -6.32 -0.48
C PHE A 198 22.45 -6.01 0.71
N TYR A 199 21.91 -5.54 1.84
CA TYR A 199 22.73 -5.15 3.00
C TYR A 199 22.90 -6.23 4.06
N GLY A 200 21.91 -7.12 4.25
CA GLY A 200 21.85 -8.08 5.36
C GLY A 200 21.60 -9.53 4.94
N GLY A 201 21.58 -9.83 3.64
CA GLY A 201 21.31 -11.18 3.13
C GLY A 201 19.84 -11.60 3.24
N ILE A 202 19.56 -12.89 3.05
CA ILE A 202 18.18 -13.39 2.95
C ILE A 202 17.39 -13.25 4.25
N LEU A 203 18.04 -13.37 5.41
CA LEU A 203 17.37 -13.59 6.68
C LEU A 203 16.55 -12.37 7.14
N PRO A 204 17.04 -11.12 7.11
CA PRO A 204 16.23 -9.95 7.43
C PRO A 204 15.00 -9.80 6.51
N SER A 205 15.14 -10.11 5.22
CA SER A 205 14.03 -10.04 4.27
C SER A 205 12.95 -11.09 4.57
N ILE A 206 13.38 -12.34 4.82
CA ILE A 206 12.50 -13.45 5.22
C ILE A 206 11.76 -13.12 6.52
N VAL A 207 12.46 -12.57 7.51
CA VAL A 207 11.84 -12.25 8.81
C VAL A 207 10.84 -11.09 8.68
N TYR A 208 11.19 -10.03 7.96
CA TYR A 208 10.29 -8.90 7.75
C TYR A 208 8.97 -9.34 7.07
N ILE A 209 9.05 -10.04 5.94
CA ILE A 209 7.86 -10.49 5.21
C ILE A 209 7.17 -11.65 5.91
N GLY A 210 7.93 -12.56 6.52
CA GLY A 210 7.40 -13.71 7.24
C GLY A 210 6.48 -13.29 8.37
N ILE A 211 6.87 -12.31 9.19
CA ILE A 211 6.00 -11.77 10.25
C ILE A 211 4.71 -11.19 9.67
N ILE A 212 4.79 -10.39 8.60
CA ILE A 212 3.62 -9.76 7.98
C ILE A 212 2.67 -10.82 7.38
N GLU A 213 3.20 -11.81 6.65
CA GLU A 213 2.37 -12.85 6.04
C GLU A 213 1.80 -13.82 7.08
N LEU A 214 2.54 -14.15 8.14
CA LEU A 214 2.01 -14.94 9.24
C LEU A 214 0.87 -14.22 9.95
N PHE A 215 1.01 -12.91 10.18
CA PHE A 215 -0.09 -12.11 10.69
C PHE A 215 -1.31 -12.18 9.75
N GLN A 216 -1.11 -11.95 8.44
CA GLN A 216 -2.22 -11.94 7.49
C GLN A 216 -2.90 -13.31 7.29
N LYS A 217 -2.19 -14.43 7.43
CA LYS A 217 -2.72 -15.77 7.09
C LYS A 217 -2.97 -16.68 8.28
N CYS A 218 -2.45 -16.36 9.46
CA CYS A 218 -2.59 -17.19 10.66
C CYS A 218 -3.29 -16.47 11.81
N PHE A 219 -3.48 -15.15 11.72
CA PHE A 219 -4.14 -14.39 12.76
C PHE A 219 -5.67 -14.42 12.56
N PRO A 220 -6.48 -14.58 13.63
CA PRO A 220 -7.92 -14.82 13.52
C PRO A 220 -8.74 -13.59 13.11
N VAL A 221 -8.20 -12.38 13.34
CA VAL A 221 -8.93 -11.11 13.12
C VAL A 221 -8.05 -10.14 12.34
N LEU A 222 -8.46 -9.75 11.14
CA LEU A 222 -7.65 -8.96 10.23
C LEU A 222 -8.15 -7.52 10.10
N PRO A 223 -7.26 -6.56 9.78
CA PRO A 223 -7.63 -5.19 9.47
C PRO A 223 -8.28 -5.09 8.09
N GLU A 224 -9.47 -4.48 8.00
CA GLU A 224 -10.15 -4.20 6.73
C GLU A 224 -10.18 -2.69 6.46
N LEU A 225 -9.07 -2.15 5.97
CA LEU A 225 -8.92 -0.71 5.81
C LEU A 225 -9.56 -0.20 4.50
N PRO A 226 -10.05 1.05 4.47
CA PRO A 226 -10.35 1.70 3.19
C PRO A 226 -9.12 1.68 2.29
N TRP A 227 -9.32 1.47 0.99
CA TRP A 227 -8.24 1.26 0.02
C TRP A 227 -7.18 2.39 0.04
N ILE A 228 -7.58 3.62 0.37
CA ILE A 228 -6.69 4.78 0.50
C ILE A 228 -5.75 4.62 1.70
N VAL A 229 -6.28 4.23 2.88
CA VAL A 229 -5.47 4.04 4.09
C VAL A 229 -4.51 2.88 3.89
N GLU A 230 -5.02 1.76 3.37
CA GLU A 230 -4.22 0.55 3.08
C GLU A 230 -3.09 0.87 2.09
N GLY A 231 -3.43 1.52 0.97
CA GLY A 231 -2.45 1.95 -0.02
C GLY A 231 -1.43 2.93 0.54
N ALA A 232 -1.87 3.92 1.33
CA ALA A 232 -0.98 4.92 1.92
C ALA A 232 -0.01 4.31 2.93
N ILE A 233 -0.47 3.44 3.86
CA ILE A 233 0.42 2.73 4.79
C ILE A 233 1.38 1.83 4.01
N GLY A 234 0.85 1.07 3.04
CA GLY A 234 1.62 0.17 2.18
C GLY A 234 2.67 0.86 1.30
N ILE A 235 2.49 2.13 0.95
CA ILE A 235 3.46 2.93 0.19
C ILE A 235 4.43 3.65 1.14
N ALA A 236 3.89 4.42 2.08
CA ALA A 236 4.67 5.33 2.92
C ALA A 236 5.63 4.56 3.84
N PHE A 237 5.13 3.55 4.56
CA PHE A 237 5.95 2.84 5.53
C PHE A 237 7.15 2.14 4.86
N PRO A 238 6.98 1.27 3.84
CA PRO A 238 8.13 0.59 3.25
C PRO A 238 9.12 1.55 2.58
N SER A 239 8.64 2.64 1.97
CA SER A 239 9.51 3.66 1.35
C SER A 239 10.38 4.37 2.38
N MET A 240 9.77 4.83 3.48
CA MET A 240 10.49 5.52 4.55
C MET A 240 11.44 4.55 5.28
N TYR A 241 10.98 3.34 5.57
CA TYR A 241 11.79 2.34 6.26
C TYR A 241 12.99 1.88 5.42
N MET A 242 12.82 1.79 4.10
CA MET A 242 13.91 1.55 3.16
C MET A 242 14.96 2.66 3.23
N THR A 243 14.56 3.94 3.19
CA THR A 243 15.53 5.06 3.29
C THR A 243 16.29 5.03 4.63
N TYR A 244 15.57 4.75 5.72
CA TYR A 244 16.16 4.58 7.05
C TYR A 244 17.21 3.46 7.08
N ILE A 245 16.89 2.29 6.52
CA ILE A 245 17.83 1.15 6.45
C ILE A 245 19.03 1.49 5.57
N MET A 246 18.81 2.10 4.41
CA MET A 246 19.89 2.48 3.50
C MET A 246 20.88 3.45 4.16
N ASP A 247 20.37 4.48 4.83
CA ASP A 247 21.20 5.44 5.55
C ASP A 247 22.00 4.75 6.65
N ARG A 248 21.33 3.94 7.48
CA ARG A 248 21.96 3.16 8.56
C ARG A 248 23.03 2.22 8.05
N SER A 249 22.78 1.51 6.95
CA SER A 249 23.72 0.56 6.37
C SER A 249 24.91 1.24 5.69
N ASN A 250 24.72 2.39 5.05
CA ASN A 250 25.81 3.13 4.42
C ASN A 250 26.68 3.88 5.43
N ASN A 251 26.12 4.27 6.57
CA ASN A 251 26.83 4.99 7.63
C ASN A 251 27.42 4.06 8.71
N GLN A 252 27.30 2.74 8.57
CA GLN A 252 27.95 1.78 9.46
C GLN A 252 29.49 1.94 9.42
N GLY A 253 30.07 2.39 10.53
CA GLY A 253 31.50 2.65 10.67
C GLY A 253 31.89 4.13 10.71
N LYS A 254 30.95 5.05 10.45
CA LYS A 254 31.09 6.48 10.77
C LYS A 254 30.37 6.73 12.10
N THR A 255 31.08 7.34 13.05
CA THR A 255 30.67 7.53 14.44
C THR A 255 29.28 8.18 14.59
N VAL A 256 28.43 7.54 15.40
CA VAL A 256 27.18 8.04 16.01
C VAL A 256 26.21 8.69 15.02
N VAL A 257 25.38 7.88 14.36
CA VAL A 257 24.11 8.39 13.83
C VAL A 257 23.33 8.98 15.01
N SER A 258 23.08 10.28 14.98
CA SER A 258 22.51 11.02 16.10
C SER A 258 21.15 10.47 16.50
N GLN A 259 20.87 10.37 17.80
CA GLN A 259 19.52 10.06 18.32
C GLN A 259 18.46 11.00 17.72
N LYS A 260 18.85 12.23 17.36
CA LYS A 260 18.01 13.21 16.67
C LYS A 260 17.50 12.73 15.31
N GLU A 261 18.31 12.02 14.53
CA GLU A 261 17.91 11.51 13.22
C GLU A 261 16.92 10.36 13.35
N ASN A 262 17.10 9.47 14.33
CA ASN A 262 16.10 8.44 14.66
C ASN A 262 14.74 9.05 15.01
N ILE A 263 14.77 10.07 15.87
CA ILE A 263 13.56 10.79 16.27
C ILE A 263 12.93 11.45 15.04
N LEU A 264 13.72 12.03 14.14
CA LEU A 264 13.22 12.62 12.90
C LEU A 264 12.55 11.58 11.99
N TYR A 265 13.14 10.39 11.83
CA TYR A 265 12.52 9.31 11.07
C TYR A 265 11.20 8.85 11.69
N LEU A 266 11.16 8.67 13.02
CA LEU A 266 9.93 8.30 13.72
C LEU A 266 8.85 9.39 13.60
N ILE A 267 9.23 10.66 13.77
CA ILE A 267 8.31 11.80 13.57
C ILE A 267 7.80 11.83 12.14
N SER A 268 8.66 11.64 11.14
CA SER A 268 8.25 11.65 9.74
C SER A 268 7.27 10.52 9.44
N LEU A 269 7.52 9.31 9.97
CA LEU A 269 6.66 8.15 9.77
C LEU A 269 5.30 8.36 10.46
N PHE A 270 5.33 8.84 11.70
CA PHE A 270 4.14 9.20 12.44
C PHE A 270 3.34 10.28 11.71
N SER A 271 4.01 11.32 11.19
CA SER A 271 3.37 12.42 10.46
C SER A 271 2.75 11.95 9.15
N ALA A 272 3.44 11.12 8.37
CA ALA A 272 2.90 10.56 7.13
C ALA A 272 1.66 9.67 7.40
N THR A 273 1.70 8.88 8.47
CA THR A 273 0.58 8.03 8.86
C THR A 273 -0.60 8.86 9.35
N MET A 274 -0.37 9.83 10.23
CA MET A 274 -1.40 10.76 10.71
C MET A 274 -2.01 11.57 9.57
N PHE A 275 -1.20 12.00 8.61
CA PHE A 275 -1.70 12.70 7.43
C PHE A 275 -2.59 11.80 6.55
N SER A 276 -2.20 10.54 6.35
CA SER A 276 -3.04 9.55 5.66
C SER A 276 -4.40 9.35 6.38
N TRP A 277 -4.37 9.18 7.70
CA TRP A 277 -5.58 9.06 8.52
C TRP A 277 -6.46 10.30 8.44
N PHE A 278 -5.86 11.48 8.38
CA PHE A 278 -6.58 12.73 8.16
C PHE A 278 -7.29 12.75 6.81
N CYS A 279 -6.58 12.41 5.72
CA CYS A 279 -7.15 12.38 4.38
C CYS A 279 -8.33 11.40 4.22
N VAL A 280 -8.34 10.29 4.98
CA VAL A 280 -9.46 9.31 4.92
C VAL A 280 -10.53 9.57 5.99
N GLY A 281 -10.35 10.61 6.80
CA GLY A 281 -11.31 11.04 7.80
C GLY A 281 -11.42 10.09 8.98
N VAL A 282 -10.30 9.65 9.54
CA VAL A 282 -10.29 9.00 10.86
C VAL A 282 -10.65 10.02 11.95
N PHE A 283 -10.22 11.27 11.79
CA PHE A 283 -10.45 12.35 12.76
C PHE A 283 -11.86 12.94 12.65
N PRO A 284 -12.30 13.72 13.66
CA PRO A 284 -13.56 14.48 13.60
C PRO A 284 -13.64 15.44 12.41
N VAL A 285 -12.50 15.94 11.94
CA VAL A 285 -12.40 16.79 10.75
C VAL A 285 -11.69 16.04 9.63
N TYR A 286 -12.21 16.12 8.41
CA TYR A 286 -11.62 15.45 7.23
C TYR A 286 -11.71 16.32 5.97
N PRO A 287 -10.76 16.18 5.02
CA PRO A 287 -10.78 16.92 3.78
C PRO A 287 -11.69 16.27 2.73
N SER A 288 -12.34 17.09 1.90
CA SER A 288 -13.04 16.66 0.68
C SER A 288 -12.75 17.64 -0.46
N VAL A 289 -12.54 17.12 -1.67
CA VAL A 289 -12.30 17.96 -2.86
C VAL A 289 -13.64 18.39 -3.45
N ILE A 290 -13.75 19.67 -3.80
CA ILE A 290 -14.90 20.25 -4.50
C ILE A 290 -14.72 20.08 -5.99
N LEU A 291 -15.77 19.60 -6.65
CA LEU A 291 -15.73 19.18 -8.05
C LEU A 291 -16.55 20.08 -8.96
N THR A 292 -17.45 20.89 -8.40
CA THR A 292 -18.47 21.64 -9.13
C THR A 292 -18.45 23.11 -8.70
N GLY A 293 -18.93 23.99 -9.58
CA GLY A 293 -18.97 25.45 -9.36
C GLY A 293 -20.23 25.96 -8.65
N SER A 294 -21.03 25.09 -8.01
CA SER A 294 -22.31 25.47 -7.41
C SER A 294 -22.18 26.35 -6.17
N MET A 295 -20.98 26.41 -5.57
CA MET A 295 -20.68 27.19 -4.36
C MET A 295 -19.81 28.43 -4.64
N GLU A 296 -19.68 28.82 -5.91
CA GLU A 296 -19.01 30.07 -6.28
C GLU A 296 -19.79 31.30 -5.77
N PRO A 297 -19.12 32.41 -5.43
CA PRO A 297 -17.67 32.65 -5.50
C PRO A 297 -16.90 32.24 -4.23
N LEU A 298 -17.54 31.61 -3.24
CA LEU A 298 -16.92 31.31 -1.95
C LEU A 298 -16.06 30.04 -1.98
N ILE A 299 -16.44 29.06 -2.80
CA ILE A 299 -15.76 27.77 -2.92
C ILE A 299 -15.71 27.40 -4.40
N TYR A 300 -14.51 27.16 -4.93
CA TYR A 300 -14.29 26.88 -6.36
C TYR A 300 -14.00 25.39 -6.60
N PRO A 301 -14.26 24.88 -7.83
CA PRO A 301 -13.77 23.57 -8.25
C PRO A 301 -12.26 23.45 -8.04
N GLY A 302 -11.82 22.34 -7.45
CA GLY A 302 -10.42 22.09 -7.11
C GLY A 302 -9.99 22.64 -5.74
N ASP A 303 -10.88 23.28 -5.00
CA ASP A 303 -10.65 23.58 -3.58
C ASP A 303 -10.83 22.33 -2.72
N VAL A 304 -10.13 22.30 -1.58
CA VAL A 304 -10.34 21.29 -0.54
C VAL A 304 -11.09 21.93 0.61
N VAL A 305 -12.24 21.36 0.97
CA VAL A 305 -13.00 21.76 2.16
C VAL A 305 -12.69 20.84 3.33
N LEU A 306 -12.56 21.41 4.53
CA LEU A 306 -12.48 20.66 5.78
C LEU A 306 -13.88 20.54 6.35
N ILE A 307 -14.32 19.29 6.54
CA ILE A 307 -15.65 18.93 7.00
C ILE A 307 -15.53 18.40 8.44
N GLU A 308 -16.23 19.03 9.37
CA GLU A 308 -16.43 18.51 10.71
C GLU A 308 -17.62 17.52 10.70
N LYS A 309 -17.35 16.30 11.13
CA LYS A 309 -18.31 15.19 11.14
C LYS A 309 -19.41 15.43 12.17
N MET A 310 -20.65 15.30 11.74
CA MET A 310 -21.78 15.14 12.65
C MET A 310 -21.80 13.70 13.16
N LYS A 311 -21.65 13.49 14.47
CA LYS A 311 -21.63 12.14 15.07
C LYS A 311 -22.81 11.88 15.96
N GLU A 312 -23.34 12.92 16.58
CA GLU A 312 -24.45 12.85 17.50
C GLU A 312 -25.63 13.66 16.95
N GLU A 313 -26.84 13.26 17.29
CA GLU A 313 -28.06 13.98 16.89
C GLU A 313 -28.00 15.45 17.31
N LYS A 314 -27.43 15.75 18.49
CA LYS A 314 -27.24 17.11 19.00
C LYS A 314 -26.47 18.01 18.02
N ASP A 315 -25.53 17.44 17.26
CA ASP A 315 -24.70 18.20 16.32
C ASP A 315 -25.55 18.66 15.13
N ILE A 316 -26.47 17.80 14.68
CA ILE A 316 -27.46 18.11 13.64
C ILE A 316 -28.46 19.16 14.16
N TYR A 317 -28.86 19.06 15.43
CA TYR A 317 -29.75 20.05 16.04
C TYR A 317 -29.12 21.43 16.19
N ASN A 318 -27.79 21.57 16.15
CA ASN A 318 -27.11 22.87 16.16
C ASN A 318 -27.04 23.53 14.78
N LEU A 319 -27.35 22.80 13.71
CA LEU A 319 -27.36 23.35 12.36
C LEU A 319 -28.40 24.45 12.22
N SER A 320 -27.98 25.52 11.56
CA SER A 320 -28.71 26.77 11.43
C SER A 320 -28.72 27.24 9.97
N LYS A 321 -29.68 28.12 9.66
CA LYS A 321 -29.74 28.80 8.36
C LYS A 321 -28.41 29.52 8.10
N GLY A 322 -27.85 29.30 6.91
CA GLY A 322 -26.58 29.89 6.48
C GLY A 322 -25.37 28.96 6.60
N ASP A 323 -25.46 27.86 7.34
CA ASP A 323 -24.38 26.87 7.41
C ASP A 323 -24.17 26.16 6.07
N ILE A 324 -22.92 25.81 5.75
CA ILE A 324 -22.61 25.02 4.55
C ILE A 324 -22.38 23.58 4.97
N ILE A 325 -23.22 22.69 4.45
CA ILE A 325 -23.21 21.27 4.83
C ILE A 325 -22.79 20.40 3.66
N ASN A 326 -22.14 19.29 4.00
CA ASN A 326 -21.83 18.21 3.09
C ASN A 326 -22.80 17.05 3.37
N PHE A 327 -23.52 16.59 2.35
CA PHE A 327 -24.53 15.54 2.50
C PHE A 327 -24.49 14.55 1.34
N LYS A 328 -25.05 13.36 1.56
CA LYS A 328 -25.22 12.32 0.53
C LYS A 328 -26.59 12.49 -0.11
N ARG A 329 -26.65 12.46 -1.45
CA ARG A 329 -27.90 12.28 -2.20
C ARG A 329 -27.65 11.16 -3.18
N GLU A 330 -28.42 10.08 -3.07
CA GLU A 330 -28.17 8.85 -3.83
C GLU A 330 -26.70 8.43 -3.71
N ASP A 331 -25.96 8.31 -4.81
CA ASP A 331 -24.53 7.94 -4.79
C ASP A 331 -23.56 9.13 -4.91
N ILE A 332 -24.08 10.37 -4.90
CA ILE A 332 -23.26 11.58 -4.97
C ILE A 332 -23.16 12.28 -3.62
N THR A 333 -22.05 13.00 -3.44
CA THR A 333 -21.83 13.85 -2.27
C THR A 333 -21.93 15.30 -2.71
N ILE A 334 -22.85 16.04 -2.11
CA ILE A 334 -23.19 17.41 -2.45
C ILE A 334 -22.76 18.34 -1.31
N THR A 335 -22.37 19.56 -1.66
CA THR A 335 -21.95 20.61 -0.74
C THR A 335 -22.75 21.86 -1.02
N HIS A 336 -23.74 22.20 -0.20
CA HIS A 336 -24.61 23.37 -0.38
C HIS A 336 -24.89 24.09 0.94
N ARG A 337 -25.41 25.32 0.85
CA ARG A 337 -25.77 26.14 2.01
C ARG A 337 -27.21 25.86 2.45
N ILE A 338 -27.45 25.80 3.76
CA ILE A 338 -28.79 25.71 4.33
C ILE A 338 -29.52 27.03 4.10
N LYS A 339 -30.59 26.97 3.31
CA LYS A 339 -31.50 28.09 3.04
C LYS A 339 -32.57 28.20 4.12
N GLU A 340 -33.09 27.06 4.57
CA GLU A 340 -34.13 26.98 5.58
C GLU A 340 -34.01 25.68 6.40
N VAL A 341 -34.29 25.78 7.70
CA VAL A 341 -34.38 24.64 8.63
C VAL A 341 -35.86 24.37 8.86
N ILE A 342 -36.31 23.20 8.44
CA ILE A 342 -37.69 22.73 8.59
C ILE A 342 -37.74 21.87 9.84
N THR A 343 -38.73 22.05 10.71
CA THR A 343 -38.91 21.21 11.91
C THR A 343 -40.29 20.56 11.84
N ASP A 344 -40.35 19.25 12.00
CA ASP A 344 -41.61 18.51 12.03
C ASP A 344 -42.28 18.55 13.40
N GLU A 345 -43.52 18.03 13.49
CA GLU A 345 -44.29 17.99 14.74
C GLU A 345 -43.66 17.12 15.85
N ALA A 346 -42.78 16.19 15.47
CA ALA A 346 -42.02 15.34 16.38
C ALA A 346 -40.70 15.99 16.83
N GLY A 347 -40.37 17.18 16.32
CA GLY A 347 -39.17 17.93 16.63
C GLY A 347 -37.95 17.58 15.78
N ASN A 348 -38.07 16.72 14.78
CA ASN A 348 -36.96 16.39 13.87
C ASN A 348 -36.70 17.56 12.92
N LYS A 349 -35.42 17.85 12.67
CA LYS A 349 -35.00 18.86 11.70
C LYS A 349 -34.82 18.26 10.31
N SER A 350 -35.11 19.03 9.27
CA SER A 350 -34.71 18.75 7.90
C SER A 350 -34.23 20.05 7.24
N PHE A 351 -33.49 19.95 6.14
CA PHE A 351 -32.79 21.11 5.59
C PHE A 351 -33.14 21.33 4.11
N GLU A 352 -33.69 22.51 3.81
CA GLU A 352 -33.73 23.01 2.44
C GLU A 352 -32.35 23.61 2.13
N THR A 353 -31.69 23.12 1.08
CA THR A 353 -30.34 23.56 0.71
C THR A 353 -30.33 24.23 -0.65
N LYS A 354 -29.32 25.07 -0.89
CA LYS A 354 -29.11 25.75 -2.16
C LYS A 354 -27.62 26.00 -2.37
N GLY A 355 -27.13 25.73 -3.58
CA GLY A 355 -25.80 26.19 -4.01
C GLY A 355 -25.75 27.72 -4.11
N ASP A 356 -24.67 28.34 -3.62
CA ASP A 356 -24.52 29.80 -3.62
C ASP A 356 -24.60 30.41 -5.04
N ASN A 357 -24.16 29.66 -6.05
CA ASN A 357 -24.20 30.05 -7.47
C ASN A 357 -25.46 29.56 -8.21
N ASN A 358 -26.30 28.74 -7.58
CA ASN A 358 -27.47 28.17 -8.24
C ASN A 358 -28.62 29.20 -8.31
N LYS A 359 -29.46 29.15 -9.34
CA LYS A 359 -30.64 30.03 -9.47
C LYS A 359 -31.74 29.62 -8.48
N THR A 360 -32.07 28.34 -8.43
CA THR A 360 -33.14 27.76 -7.59
C THR A 360 -32.61 27.04 -6.36
N ALA A 361 -33.48 26.80 -5.37
CA ALA A 361 -33.16 25.90 -4.27
C ALA A 361 -33.19 24.44 -4.74
N ASP A 362 -32.54 23.56 -3.99
CA ASP A 362 -32.56 22.14 -4.27
C ASP A 362 -33.98 21.58 -4.09
N GLY A 363 -34.48 20.84 -5.08
CA GLY A 363 -35.84 20.30 -5.05
C GLY A 363 -36.09 19.20 -4.03
N ILE A 364 -35.04 18.64 -3.41
CA ILE A 364 -35.12 17.55 -2.43
C ILE A 364 -34.58 18.04 -1.09
N ILE A 365 -35.42 17.98 -0.07
CA ILE A 365 -35.09 18.28 1.32
C ILE A 365 -34.07 17.24 1.84
N VAL A 366 -33.02 17.73 2.50
CA VAL A 366 -31.98 16.89 3.08
C VAL A 366 -32.41 16.42 4.46
N GLN A 367 -32.40 15.10 4.66
CA GLN A 367 -32.71 14.50 5.94
C GLN A 367 -31.48 14.52 6.87
N PRO A 368 -31.66 14.57 8.21
CA PRO A 368 -30.57 14.48 9.18
C PRO A 368 -29.54 13.39 8.88
N ASN A 369 -30.02 12.19 8.55
CA ASN A 369 -29.19 11.01 8.33
C ASN A 369 -28.30 11.11 7.09
N ASP A 370 -28.63 12.00 6.15
CA ASP A 370 -27.86 12.20 4.94
C ASP A 370 -26.73 13.23 5.14
N VAL A 371 -26.77 14.01 6.22
CA VAL A 371 -25.75 15.02 6.55
C VAL A 371 -24.48 14.34 7.04
N LYS A 372 -23.38 14.52 6.31
CA LYS A 372 -22.07 13.99 6.69
C LYS A 372 -21.30 14.94 7.61
N GLY A 373 -21.54 16.24 7.49
CA GLY A 373 -20.79 17.24 8.25
C GLY A 373 -21.02 18.68 7.82
N ILE A 374 -20.49 19.60 8.61
CA ILE A 374 -20.46 21.05 8.31
C ILE A 374 -19.06 21.44 7.83
N ILE A 375 -19.00 22.40 6.92
CA ILE A 375 -17.72 22.93 6.43
C ILE A 375 -17.20 23.98 7.40
N VAL A 376 -16.00 23.74 7.90
CA VAL A 376 -15.33 24.63 8.86
C VAL A 376 -14.20 25.44 8.23
N LYS A 377 -13.65 24.99 7.09
CA LYS A 377 -12.56 25.70 6.41
C LYS A 377 -12.46 25.32 4.93
N VAL A 378 -11.99 26.26 4.12
CA VAL A 378 -11.69 26.07 2.69
C VAL A 378 -10.20 26.28 2.48
N VAL A 379 -9.56 25.39 1.72
CA VAL A 379 -8.16 25.46 1.33
C VAL A 379 -8.09 25.52 -0.19
N PRO A 380 -7.80 26.69 -0.77
CA PRO A 380 -7.95 26.89 -2.20
C PRO A 380 -6.91 26.12 -3.02
N LYS A 381 -7.30 25.64 -4.21
CA LYS A 381 -6.43 25.05 -5.26
C LYS A 381 -5.67 23.76 -4.92
N VAL A 382 -5.81 23.20 -3.71
CA VAL A 382 -5.09 21.99 -3.30
C VAL A 382 -5.61 20.73 -3.99
N GLY A 383 -6.90 20.71 -4.33
CA GLY A 383 -7.59 19.58 -4.95
C GLY A 383 -7.50 19.53 -6.49
N LEU A 384 -6.82 20.48 -7.14
CA LEU A 384 -6.71 20.56 -8.60
C LEU A 384 -6.24 19.24 -9.26
N PRO A 385 -5.26 18.49 -8.73
CA PRO A 385 -4.87 17.21 -9.34
C PRO A 385 -6.01 16.19 -9.36
N VAL A 386 -6.85 16.19 -8.33
CA VAL A 386 -8.02 15.30 -8.24
C VAL A 386 -9.10 15.76 -9.22
N LEU A 387 -9.31 17.07 -9.36
CA LEU A 387 -10.26 17.62 -10.34
C LEU A 387 -9.89 17.22 -11.76
N ILE A 388 -8.63 17.40 -12.16
CA ILE A 388 -8.11 17.04 -13.50
C ILE A 388 -8.32 15.55 -13.80
N LEU A 389 -8.16 14.68 -12.79
CA LEU A 389 -8.39 13.25 -12.93
C LEU A 389 -9.87 12.88 -13.09
N LYS A 390 -10.78 13.70 -12.56
CA LYS A 390 -12.22 13.40 -12.48
C LYS A 390 -13.06 14.10 -13.55
N GLU A 391 -12.52 15.15 -14.18
CA GLU A 391 -13.12 15.87 -15.31
C GLU A 391 -13.28 14.98 -16.58
N GLN A 392 -12.74 13.76 -16.55
CA GLN A 392 -12.90 12.74 -17.60
C GLN A 392 -14.15 11.86 -17.44
N ASP A 393 -14.84 11.91 -16.30
CA ASP A 393 -16.11 11.22 -16.05
C ASP A 393 -17.30 12.19 -16.25
N GLU A 394 -18.37 11.74 -16.93
CA GLU A 394 -19.60 12.54 -17.10
C GLU A 394 -20.19 12.94 -15.74
N VAL A 395 -20.36 14.24 -15.52
CA VAL A 395 -21.01 14.78 -14.32
C VAL A 395 -22.47 14.28 -14.31
N PRO A 396 -22.96 13.67 -13.22
CA PRO A 396 -24.32 13.14 -13.16
C PRO A 396 -25.38 14.22 -13.45
N GLU A 397 -26.39 13.86 -14.24
CA GLU A 397 -27.54 14.73 -14.52
C GLU A 397 -28.21 15.17 -13.22
N GLY A 398 -28.43 16.47 -13.06
CA GLY A 398 -28.97 17.09 -11.84
C GLY A 398 -27.96 17.95 -11.05
N VAL A 399 -26.69 18.00 -11.47
CA VAL A 399 -25.65 18.89 -10.90
C VAL A 399 -25.29 20.03 -11.86
N VAL A 400 -25.98 20.14 -12.99
CA VAL A 400 -25.68 21.12 -14.04
C VAL A 400 -26.53 22.38 -13.85
N ASP A 401 -25.87 23.52 -13.78
CA ASP A 401 -26.46 24.83 -14.02
C ASP A 401 -27.15 24.83 -15.39
N GLU A 402 -28.47 25.07 -15.43
CA GLU A 402 -29.08 25.63 -16.62
C GLU A 402 -28.38 26.96 -16.91
N LYS A 403 -27.47 26.96 -17.90
CA LYS A 403 -26.86 28.18 -18.45
C LYS A 403 -27.93 29.22 -18.76
#